data_AF-A0A7L0LP36-F1
#
_entry.id   AF-A0A7L0LP36-F1
#
_cell.length_a   1.000
_cell.length_b   1.000
_cell.length_c   1.000
_cell.angle_alpha   90.00
_cell.angle_beta   90.00
_cell.angle_gamma   90.00
#
_symmetry.space_group_name_H-M   'P 1'
#
loop_
_entity.id
_entity.type
_entity.pdbx_description
1 polymer ?
#
loop_
_entity_poly.entity_id
_entity_poly.type
_entity_poly.pdbx_seq_one_letter_code
_entity_poly.pdbx_strand_id
1 'polypeptide(L)'
;AVAEQFFGATLCSTRATEDGFFCDVHMGSRTVQSAELPALEEACATFARARHRFERLEATRQQLAELLQHNAFQLQQLEEVTSPMATVYRCGPLLQLCRGPLLRHTGLIRALRVLTSSAALWGGAGGRSLQRVAAVAFPSARDLERWERAQDEAAQRDHRRIGKDQELFFFHKFSPGSCFFLPRGAHVYNTLVEFIRTEYRARGFSEVVTPNLFSPQLWELSGHWQHYSPHIFSVPATPETLSLKPMNCPAHCLMFAHRPRSWRELPLRLADFGVLHRNEPPGTLTGLTRVRRFQQDDAHIFCTLEQLESEIDSSLDFIRTVYAVLGFSFRLALATRPDGFLGDPGTWDRAEQQLEQSLRNFGQPWELSPGDGAFYGPKIDIRIRDALGRHHQCGTIQLDFQMPERFELEYA
;
A
#
# COMPACT_ATOMS: atom_id res chain seq x y z
N ALA A 1 -12.70 26.85 -7.47
CA ALA A 1 -12.72 28.28 -7.83
C ALA A 1 -11.85 28.54 -9.06
N VAL A 2 -10.52 28.56 -8.94
CA VAL A 2 -9.64 28.89 -10.09
C VAL A 2 -9.82 27.91 -11.25
N ALA A 3 -9.87 26.61 -10.99
CA ALA A 3 -10.10 25.62 -12.04
C ALA A 3 -11.45 25.80 -12.77
N GLU A 4 -12.52 26.20 -12.07
CA GLU A 4 -13.82 26.45 -12.71
C GLU A 4 -13.76 27.69 -13.62
N GLN A 5 -13.09 28.76 -13.16
CA GLN A 5 -12.91 29.98 -13.93
C GLN A 5 -11.98 29.78 -15.13
N PHE A 6 -10.88 29.08 -14.93
CA PHE A 6 -9.82 28.91 -15.93
C PHE A 6 -10.21 27.90 -17.01
N PHE A 7 -10.87 26.80 -16.64
CA PHE A 7 -11.22 25.73 -17.56
C PHE A 7 -12.68 25.72 -18.01
N GLY A 8 -13.55 26.51 -17.37
CA GLY A 8 -15.01 26.34 -17.51
C GLY A 8 -15.49 25.01 -16.93
N ALA A 9 -14.76 24.47 -15.94
CA ALA A 9 -15.01 23.16 -15.35
C ALA A 9 -16.04 23.22 -14.22
N THR A 10 -16.65 22.08 -13.90
CA THR A 10 -17.45 21.91 -12.67
C THR A 10 -16.61 21.22 -11.62
N LEU A 11 -16.46 21.81 -10.43
CA LEU A 11 -15.75 21.17 -9.32
C LEU A 11 -16.56 19.97 -8.78
N CYS A 12 -15.90 18.81 -8.63
CA CYS A 12 -16.54 17.58 -8.17
C CYS A 12 -16.11 17.20 -6.76
N SER A 13 -14.79 17.15 -6.50
CA SER A 13 -14.26 16.80 -5.19
C SER A 13 -12.96 17.53 -4.90
N THR A 14 -12.61 17.65 -3.63
CA THR A 14 -11.32 18.15 -3.17
C THR A 14 -10.86 17.33 -1.98
N ARG A 15 -9.57 17.01 -1.91
CA ARG A 15 -9.01 16.30 -0.76
C ARG A 15 -7.60 16.79 -0.47
N ALA A 16 -7.33 17.04 0.82
CA ALA A 16 -5.98 17.24 1.31
C ALA A 16 -5.31 15.88 1.54
N THR A 17 -4.02 15.81 1.22
CA THR A 17 -3.14 14.66 1.44
C THR A 17 -1.97 15.09 2.32
N GLU A 18 -1.21 14.15 2.86
CA GLU A 18 0.00 14.48 3.64
C GLU A 18 0.98 15.34 2.83
N ASP A 19 1.11 15.05 1.54
CA ASP A 19 2.05 15.72 0.64
C ASP A 19 1.44 16.87 -0.19
N GLY A 20 0.20 17.32 0.12
CA GLY A 20 -0.44 18.39 -0.67
C GLY A 20 -1.96 18.29 -0.72
N PHE A 21 -2.53 18.52 -1.90
CA PHE A 21 -3.96 18.38 -2.14
C PHE A 21 -4.26 18.16 -3.63
N PHE A 22 -5.48 17.73 -3.92
CA PHE A 22 -5.99 17.70 -5.28
C PHE A 22 -7.44 18.17 -5.36
N CYS A 23 -7.83 18.59 -6.56
CA CYS A 23 -9.23 18.78 -6.94
C CYS A 23 -9.57 17.94 -8.17
N ASP A 24 -10.72 17.28 -8.12
CA ASP A 24 -11.31 16.61 -9.27
C ASP A 24 -12.34 17.54 -9.90
N VAL A 25 -12.24 17.72 -11.22
CA VAL A 25 -13.13 18.58 -11.99
C VAL A 25 -13.71 17.83 -13.18
N HIS A 26 -14.97 18.13 -13.50
CA HIS A 26 -15.63 17.64 -14.69
C HIS A 26 -15.53 18.67 -15.82
N MET A 27 -15.04 18.22 -16.98
CA MET A 27 -14.78 19.06 -18.14
C MET A 27 -15.37 18.47 -19.43
N GLY A 28 -16.40 17.61 -19.31
CA GLY A 28 -16.95 16.87 -20.44
C GLY A 28 -15.89 15.97 -21.07
N SER A 29 -15.62 16.17 -22.36
CA SER A 29 -14.58 15.44 -23.12
C SER A 29 -13.20 16.09 -23.09
N ARG A 30 -13.05 17.31 -22.53
CA ARG A 30 -11.77 18.01 -22.47
C ARG A 30 -10.89 17.45 -21.34
N THR A 31 -9.60 17.34 -21.62
CA THR A 31 -8.57 16.94 -20.64
C THR A 31 -7.60 18.08 -20.38
N VAL A 32 -7.07 18.15 -19.16
CA VAL A 32 -6.10 19.17 -18.75
C VAL A 32 -4.72 18.80 -19.30
N GLN A 33 -4.17 19.64 -20.17
CA GLN A 33 -2.86 19.42 -20.76
C GLN A 33 -1.75 19.89 -19.83
N SER A 34 -0.61 19.20 -19.83
CA SER A 34 0.55 19.58 -19.00
C SER A 34 1.08 20.98 -19.31
N ALA A 35 0.91 21.45 -20.56
CA ALA A 35 1.28 22.80 -20.98
C ALA A 35 0.41 23.91 -20.36
N GLU A 36 -0.79 23.59 -19.85
CA GLU A 36 -1.70 24.55 -19.22
C GLU A 36 -1.41 24.74 -17.72
N LEU A 37 -0.64 23.83 -17.10
CA LEU A 37 -0.39 23.86 -15.66
C LEU A 37 0.33 25.13 -15.19
N PRO A 38 1.36 25.67 -15.90
CA PRO A 38 2.00 26.92 -15.50
C PRO A 38 1.03 28.12 -15.52
N ALA A 39 0.15 28.19 -16.51
CA ALA A 39 -0.85 29.26 -16.60
C ALA A 39 -1.92 29.14 -15.49
N LEU A 40 -2.31 27.91 -15.14
CA LEU A 40 -3.20 27.65 -14.01
C LEU A 40 -2.55 28.07 -12.68
N GLU A 41 -1.25 27.79 -12.50
CA GLU A 41 -0.48 28.22 -11.32
C GLU A 41 -0.47 29.73 -11.16
N GLU A 42 -0.24 30.47 -12.26
CA GLU A 42 -0.29 31.94 -12.26
C GLU A 42 -1.68 32.48 -11.93
N ALA A 43 -2.74 31.85 -12.46
CA ALA A 43 -4.12 32.18 -12.12
C ALA A 43 -4.41 31.93 -10.62
N CYS A 44 -3.89 30.84 -10.05
CA CYS A 44 -3.97 30.54 -8.62
C CYS A 44 -3.26 31.60 -7.78
N ALA A 45 -2.05 32.00 -8.18
CA ALA A 45 -1.30 33.06 -7.50
C ALA A 45 -2.06 34.40 -7.53
N THR A 46 -2.67 34.73 -8.66
CA THR A 46 -3.49 35.94 -8.82
C THR A 46 -4.72 35.91 -7.91
N PHE A 47 -5.44 34.79 -7.87
CA PHE A 47 -6.61 34.59 -6.99
C PHE A 47 -6.24 34.63 -5.50
N ALA A 48 -5.06 34.12 -5.13
CA ALA A 48 -4.55 34.20 -3.77
C ALA A 48 -4.24 35.66 -3.37
N ARG A 49 -3.63 36.45 -4.27
CA ARG A 49 -3.33 37.87 -4.03
C ARG A 49 -4.58 38.74 -3.83
N ALA A 50 -5.73 38.33 -4.37
CA ALA A 50 -7.01 39.01 -4.18
C ALA A 50 -7.59 38.90 -2.75
N ARG A 51 -7.03 38.03 -1.88
CA ARG A 51 -7.41 37.90 -0.46
C ARG A 51 -8.90 37.65 -0.20
N HIS A 52 -9.55 36.85 -1.04
CA HIS A 52 -10.94 36.42 -0.82
C HIS A 52 -11.07 35.76 0.55
N ARG A 53 -12.07 36.19 1.33
CA ARG A 53 -12.40 35.59 2.63
C ARG A 53 -13.10 34.25 2.42
N PHE A 54 -12.83 33.31 3.33
CA PHE A 54 -13.61 32.08 3.42
C PHE A 54 -14.76 32.33 4.41
N GLU A 55 -15.98 32.38 3.89
CA GLU A 55 -17.19 32.61 4.68
C GLU A 55 -17.86 31.26 4.96
N ARG A 56 -17.94 30.90 6.25
CA ARG A 56 -18.60 29.67 6.70
C ARG A 56 -20.11 29.89 6.77
N LEU A 57 -20.86 29.06 6.07
CA LEU A 57 -22.31 28.99 6.16
C LEU A 57 -22.70 27.60 6.69
N GLU A 58 -23.56 27.57 7.70
CA GLU A 58 -24.15 26.34 8.21
C GLU A 58 -25.65 26.39 7.97
N ALA A 59 -26.17 25.37 7.29
CA ALA A 59 -27.55 25.37 6.82
C ALA A 59 -28.11 23.95 6.76
N THR A 60 -29.43 23.83 6.64
CA THR A 60 -30.10 22.54 6.51
C THR A 60 -29.84 21.91 5.14
N ARG A 61 -29.98 20.59 5.04
CA ARG A 61 -29.82 19.88 3.75
C ARG A 61 -30.71 20.45 2.65
N GLN A 62 -31.94 20.84 2.97
CA GLN A 62 -32.87 21.44 2.00
C GLN A 62 -32.36 22.79 1.47
N GLN A 63 -31.93 23.68 2.36
CA GLN A 63 -31.38 25.00 1.99
C GLN A 63 -30.11 24.84 1.15
N LEU A 64 -29.25 23.88 1.49
CA LEU A 64 -28.05 23.61 0.73
C LEU A 64 -28.32 22.99 -0.64
N ALA A 65 -29.34 22.14 -0.76
CA ALA A 65 -29.76 21.58 -2.04
C ALA A 65 -30.21 22.70 -3.01
N GLU A 66 -30.94 23.69 -2.51
CA GLU A 66 -31.33 24.87 -3.30
C GLU A 66 -30.12 25.71 -3.71
N LEU A 67 -29.18 25.96 -2.78
CA LEU A 67 -27.96 26.75 -3.06
C LEU A 67 -26.99 26.06 -4.02
N LEU A 68 -26.92 24.72 -3.97
CA LEU A 68 -25.98 23.90 -4.74
C LEU A 68 -26.62 23.28 -6.00
N GLN A 69 -27.83 23.69 -6.37
CA GLN A 69 -28.56 23.14 -7.54
C GLN A 69 -27.79 23.22 -8.86
N HIS A 70 -26.83 24.14 -8.96
CA HIS A 70 -25.96 24.33 -10.12
C HIS A 70 -24.85 23.27 -10.23
N ASN A 71 -24.60 22.47 -9.18
CA ASN A 71 -23.54 21.48 -9.14
C ASN A 71 -24.05 20.12 -8.67
N ALA A 72 -24.41 19.26 -9.63
CA ALA A 72 -24.94 17.93 -9.38
C ALA A 72 -23.98 17.02 -8.56
N PHE A 73 -22.67 17.23 -8.64
CA PHE A 73 -21.70 16.43 -7.88
C PHE A 73 -21.75 16.76 -6.39
N GLN A 74 -21.88 18.04 -6.04
CA GLN A 74 -22.03 18.45 -4.64
C GLN A 74 -23.38 18.04 -4.05
N LEU A 75 -24.44 17.99 -4.87
CA LEU A 75 -25.74 17.44 -4.43
C LEU A 75 -25.63 15.96 -4.06
N GLN A 76 -24.94 15.15 -4.87
CA GLN A 76 -24.69 13.75 -4.55
C GLN A 76 -23.88 13.58 -3.26
N GLN A 77 -22.85 14.41 -3.05
CA GLN A 77 -22.11 14.42 -1.79
C GLN A 77 -22.97 14.83 -0.58
N LEU A 78 -23.97 15.68 -0.80
CA LEU A 78 -24.89 16.11 0.26
C LEU A 78 -25.82 14.96 0.70
N GLU A 79 -26.16 14.02 -0.19
CA GLU A 79 -26.96 12.83 0.14
C GLU A 79 -26.23 11.92 1.16
N GLU A 80 -24.90 11.88 1.10
CA GLU A 80 -24.07 11.12 2.04
C GLU A 80 -23.96 11.79 3.44
N VAL A 81 -24.44 13.03 3.58
CA VAL A 81 -24.43 13.73 4.86
C VAL A 81 -25.58 13.24 5.74
N THR A 82 -25.21 12.50 6.79
CA THR A 82 -26.14 11.96 7.80
C THR A 82 -26.60 13.01 8.81
N SER A 83 -25.83 14.08 9.01
CA SER A 83 -26.16 15.18 9.93
C SER A 83 -27.36 16.02 9.42
N PRO A 84 -28.21 16.53 10.33
CA PRO A 84 -29.32 17.43 9.96
C PRO A 84 -28.84 18.77 9.35
N MET A 85 -27.65 19.20 9.73
CA MET A 85 -26.98 20.41 9.23
C MET A 85 -25.66 20.06 8.56
N ALA A 86 -25.32 20.80 7.51
CA ALA A 86 -24.01 20.69 6.86
C ALA A 86 -23.37 22.07 6.71
N THR A 87 -22.04 22.06 6.59
CA THR A 87 -21.25 23.29 6.43
C THR A 87 -20.82 23.44 4.98
N VAL A 88 -21.02 24.64 4.46
CA VAL A 88 -20.57 25.07 3.14
C VAL A 88 -19.69 26.31 3.34
N TYR A 89 -18.64 26.41 2.54
CA TYR A 89 -17.78 27.59 2.51
C TYR A 89 -17.93 28.33 1.20
N ARG A 90 -18.07 29.65 1.30
CA ARG A 90 -18.01 30.56 0.16
C ARG A 90 -16.61 31.16 0.05
N CYS A 91 -16.05 31.17 -1.16
CA CYS A 91 -14.78 31.82 -1.47
C CYS A 91 -14.85 32.45 -2.86
N GLY A 92 -15.01 33.77 -2.90
CA GLY A 92 -15.30 34.49 -4.15
C GLY A 92 -16.62 34.00 -4.77
N PRO A 93 -16.63 33.57 -6.05
CA PRO A 93 -17.83 33.04 -6.68
C PRO A 93 -18.11 31.57 -6.34
N LEU A 94 -17.16 30.84 -5.75
CA LEU A 94 -17.33 29.43 -5.42
C LEU A 94 -18.12 29.28 -4.12
N LEU A 95 -19.06 28.34 -4.14
CA LEU A 95 -19.73 27.80 -2.97
C LEU A 95 -19.46 26.28 -2.91
N GLN A 96 -18.90 25.78 -1.82
CA GLN A 96 -18.47 24.38 -1.72
C GLN A 96 -18.81 23.73 -0.38
N LEU A 97 -19.41 22.54 -0.43
CA LEU A 97 -19.57 21.65 0.71
C LEU A 97 -18.20 21.24 1.28
N CYS A 98 -17.94 21.62 2.54
CA CYS A 98 -16.67 21.32 3.20
C CYS A 98 -16.85 21.37 4.72
N ARG A 99 -16.30 20.38 5.42
CA ARG A 99 -16.35 20.32 6.90
C ARG A 99 -15.42 21.36 7.55
N GLY A 100 -14.35 21.76 6.85
CA GLY A 100 -13.32 22.67 7.38
C GLY A 100 -12.46 22.04 8.48
N PRO A 101 -11.71 22.85 9.23
CA PRO A 101 -11.61 24.31 9.13
C PRO A 101 -10.84 24.76 7.87
N LEU A 102 -11.13 25.97 7.40
CA LEU A 102 -10.39 26.63 6.30
C LEU A 102 -9.56 27.82 6.82
N LEU A 103 -8.61 28.27 5.99
CA LEU A 103 -7.87 29.51 6.22
C LEU A 103 -8.81 30.71 6.33
N ARG A 104 -8.35 31.82 6.93
CA ARG A 104 -9.18 33.04 7.05
C ARG A 104 -9.45 33.72 5.69
N HIS A 105 -8.45 33.72 4.82
CA HIS A 105 -8.55 34.25 3.46
C HIS A 105 -7.49 33.64 2.55
N THR A 106 -7.70 33.70 1.23
CA THR A 106 -6.81 33.10 0.22
C THR A 106 -5.39 33.66 0.24
N GLY A 107 -5.20 34.92 0.65
CA GLY A 107 -3.87 35.54 0.75
C GLY A 107 -2.92 34.97 1.80
N LEU A 108 -3.35 33.98 2.60
CA LEU A 108 -2.43 33.19 3.44
C LEU A 108 -1.72 32.09 2.64
N ILE A 109 -2.22 31.77 1.44
CA ILE A 109 -1.55 30.92 0.46
C ILE A 109 -0.53 31.81 -0.26
N ARG A 110 0.73 31.77 0.18
CA ARG A 110 1.78 32.66 -0.34
C ARG A 110 2.53 32.06 -1.51
N ALA A 111 2.69 30.75 -1.51
CA ALA A 111 3.33 30.02 -2.58
C ALA A 111 2.51 28.76 -2.89
N LEU A 112 2.38 28.43 -4.17
CA LEU A 112 1.63 27.29 -4.65
C LEU A 112 2.34 26.74 -5.89
N ARG A 113 2.40 25.41 -5.99
CA ARG A 113 2.93 24.70 -7.15
C ARG A 113 1.90 23.70 -7.66
N VAL A 114 1.57 23.77 -8.95
CA VAL A 114 0.73 22.76 -9.61
C VAL A 114 1.63 21.63 -10.09
N LEU A 115 1.30 20.39 -9.70
CA LEU A 115 2.19 19.24 -9.88
C LEU A 115 1.83 18.44 -11.13
N THR A 116 0.61 17.90 -11.19
CA THR A 116 0.20 16.95 -12.23
C THR A 116 -1.26 17.10 -12.59
N SER A 117 -1.60 16.75 -13.83
CA SER A 117 -2.96 16.39 -14.24
C SER A 117 -3.07 14.88 -14.48
N SER A 118 -4.14 14.25 -14.01
CA SER A 118 -4.42 12.83 -14.24
C SER A 118 -5.91 12.57 -14.43
N ALA A 119 -6.27 11.44 -15.04
CA ALA A 119 -7.67 11.02 -15.10
C ALA A 119 -8.14 10.50 -13.73
N ALA A 120 -9.41 10.77 -13.40
CA ALA A 120 -10.11 10.21 -12.25
C ALA A 120 -11.52 9.76 -12.66
N LEU A 121 -12.17 8.96 -11.82
CA LEU A 121 -13.53 8.46 -12.06
C LEU A 121 -14.43 8.81 -10.88
N TRP A 122 -15.61 9.34 -11.17
CA TRP A 122 -16.64 9.60 -10.19
C TRP A 122 -17.50 8.36 -9.95
N GLY A 123 -17.62 7.88 -8.70
CA GLY A 123 -18.46 6.73 -8.35
C GLY A 123 -17.86 5.36 -8.66
N GLY A 124 -16.55 5.28 -8.97
CA GLY A 124 -15.85 4.02 -9.18
C GLY A 124 -15.80 3.54 -10.64
N ALA A 125 -15.61 2.23 -10.83
CA ALA A 125 -15.45 1.62 -12.15
C ALA A 125 -16.74 1.78 -12.99
N GLY A 126 -16.63 2.35 -14.20
CA GLY A 126 -17.78 2.69 -15.05
C GLY A 126 -18.41 4.06 -14.76
N GLY A 127 -17.86 4.80 -13.82
CA GLY A 127 -18.29 6.14 -13.44
C GLY A 127 -17.96 7.25 -14.44
N ARG A 128 -18.39 8.48 -14.14
CA ARG A 128 -18.13 9.66 -15.00
C ARG A 128 -16.64 10.00 -14.99
N SER A 129 -16.08 10.29 -16.16
CA SER A 129 -14.68 10.70 -16.28
C SER A 129 -14.47 12.13 -15.74
N LEU A 130 -13.46 12.27 -14.88
CA LEU A 130 -13.01 13.51 -14.26
C LEU A 130 -11.53 13.75 -14.57
N GLN A 131 -11.11 14.99 -14.38
CA GLN A 131 -9.71 15.40 -14.41
C GLN A 131 -9.27 15.80 -13.01
N ARG A 132 -8.25 15.13 -12.49
CA ARG A 132 -7.61 15.45 -11.22
C ARG A 132 -6.45 16.40 -11.46
N VAL A 133 -6.44 17.51 -10.73
CA VAL A 133 -5.30 18.44 -10.67
C VAL A 133 -4.73 18.39 -9.26
N ALA A 134 -3.47 18.00 -9.13
CA ALA A 134 -2.75 17.92 -7.86
C ALA A 134 -1.81 19.12 -7.68
N ALA A 135 -1.72 19.63 -6.45
CA ALA A 135 -0.93 20.81 -6.12
C ALA A 135 -0.44 20.80 -4.65
N VAL A 136 0.55 21.65 -4.35
CA VAL A 136 1.04 21.94 -2.99
C VAL A 136 0.98 23.44 -2.72
N ALA A 137 0.79 23.82 -1.46
CA ALA A 137 0.69 25.21 -1.04
C ALA A 137 1.43 25.44 0.27
N PHE A 138 2.07 26.60 0.39
CA PHE A 138 2.93 26.96 1.52
C PHE A 138 2.67 28.40 2.02
N PRO A 139 2.93 28.68 3.31
CA PRO A 139 2.77 30.02 3.89
C PRO A 139 3.90 30.98 3.49
N SER A 140 4.95 30.52 2.82
CA SER A 140 6.01 31.38 2.26
C SER A 140 6.66 30.77 1.03
N ALA A 141 7.29 31.60 0.19
CA ALA A 141 8.09 31.14 -0.95
C ALA A 141 9.31 30.32 -0.51
N ARG A 142 9.92 30.69 0.63
CA ARG A 142 11.06 29.96 1.21
C ARG A 142 10.69 28.52 1.59
N ASP A 143 9.47 28.30 2.07
CA ASP A 143 8.99 26.95 2.41
C ASP A 143 8.77 26.10 1.15
N LEU A 144 8.24 26.70 0.07
CA LEU A 144 8.13 26.05 -1.23
C LEU A 144 9.50 25.68 -1.78
N GLU A 145 10.46 26.60 -1.81
CA GLU A 145 11.83 26.31 -2.28
C GLU A 145 12.52 25.22 -1.45
N ARG A 146 12.26 25.15 -0.14
CA ARG A 146 12.77 24.07 0.71
C ARG A 146 12.15 22.74 0.34
N TRP A 147 10.84 22.72 0.08
CA TRP A 147 10.13 21.54 -0.38
C TRP A 147 10.63 21.09 -1.76
N GLU A 148 10.79 22.00 -2.71
CA GLU A 148 11.31 21.71 -4.06
C GLU A 148 12.72 21.10 -4.00
N ARG A 149 13.62 21.70 -3.21
CA ARG A 149 14.95 21.13 -2.97
C ARG A 149 14.89 19.71 -2.40
N ALA A 150 13.99 19.46 -1.44
CA ALA A 150 13.80 18.13 -0.88
C ALA A 150 13.25 17.14 -1.93
N GLN A 151 12.36 17.58 -2.83
CA GLN A 151 11.87 16.75 -3.94
C GLN A 151 12.98 16.45 -4.95
N ASP A 152 13.86 17.40 -5.26
CA ASP A 152 14.99 17.19 -6.16
C ASP A 152 16.01 16.20 -5.57
N GLU A 153 16.33 16.34 -4.29
CA GLU A 153 17.17 15.37 -3.56
C GLU A 153 16.52 13.99 -3.54
N ALA A 154 15.21 13.93 -3.32
CA ALA A 154 14.45 12.70 -3.37
C ALA A 154 14.50 12.05 -4.78
N ALA A 155 14.29 12.82 -5.83
CA ALA A 155 14.33 12.34 -7.21
C ALA A 155 15.73 11.82 -7.61
N GLN A 156 16.81 12.34 -7.01
CA GLN A 156 18.17 11.80 -7.19
C GLN A 156 18.36 10.44 -6.51
N ARG A 157 17.61 10.16 -5.44
CA ARG A 157 17.69 8.91 -4.67
C ARG A 157 16.67 7.86 -5.12
N ASP A 158 15.90 8.15 -6.17
CA ASP A 158 14.95 7.21 -6.73
C ASP A 158 15.65 5.99 -7.34
N HIS A 159 15.30 4.79 -6.88
CA HIS A 159 15.90 3.54 -7.35
C HIS A 159 15.73 3.30 -8.84
N ARG A 160 14.70 3.88 -9.47
CA ARG A 160 14.47 3.77 -10.93
C ARG A 160 15.49 4.57 -11.71
N ARG A 161 15.85 5.74 -11.19
CA ARG A 161 16.91 6.58 -11.76
C ARG A 161 18.26 5.94 -11.53
N ILE A 162 18.58 5.60 -10.28
CA ILE A 162 19.84 4.95 -9.91
C ILE A 162 20.03 3.63 -10.68
N GLY A 163 18.98 2.81 -10.75
CA GLY A 163 19.01 1.53 -11.42
C GLY A 163 19.29 1.64 -12.92
N LYS A 164 18.81 2.71 -13.56
CA LYS A 164 19.13 3.04 -14.95
C LYS A 164 20.55 3.58 -15.08
N ASP A 165 20.91 4.60 -14.30
CA ASP A 165 22.19 5.31 -14.38
C ASP A 165 23.38 4.38 -14.06
N GLN A 166 23.18 3.39 -13.20
CA GLN A 166 24.20 2.40 -12.82
C GLN A 166 24.10 1.07 -13.57
N GLU A 167 23.14 0.93 -14.50
CA GLU A 167 22.91 -0.29 -15.27
C GLU A 167 22.66 -1.51 -14.38
N LEU A 168 21.79 -1.36 -13.37
CA LEU A 168 21.44 -2.43 -12.43
C LEU A 168 20.28 -3.27 -12.97
N PHE A 169 19.27 -2.61 -13.54
CA PHE A 169 18.09 -3.30 -14.06
C PHE A 169 17.34 -2.46 -15.09
N PHE A 170 16.48 -3.12 -15.86
CA PHE A 170 15.51 -2.46 -16.72
C PHE A 170 14.16 -3.19 -16.74
N PHE A 171 13.14 -2.54 -17.28
CA PHE A 171 11.83 -3.13 -17.52
C PHE A 171 11.52 -3.07 -19.02
N HIS A 172 10.82 -4.09 -19.52
CA HIS A 172 10.47 -4.18 -20.94
C HIS A 172 8.97 -4.39 -21.13
N LYS A 173 8.39 -3.78 -22.16
CA LYS A 173 6.94 -3.85 -22.46
C LYS A 173 6.42 -5.27 -22.71
N PHE A 174 7.28 -6.21 -23.08
CA PHE A 174 6.93 -7.62 -23.28
C PHE A 174 6.87 -8.43 -21.97
N SER A 175 7.35 -7.88 -20.85
CA SER A 175 7.19 -8.48 -19.53
C SER A 175 6.83 -7.37 -18.52
N PRO A 176 5.62 -6.79 -18.63
CA PRO A 176 5.23 -5.65 -17.80
C PRO A 176 5.22 -6.05 -16.32
N GLY A 177 5.84 -5.24 -15.47
CA GLY A 177 5.96 -5.51 -14.04
C GLY A 177 6.97 -6.61 -13.69
N SER A 178 7.79 -7.08 -14.64
CA SER A 178 8.86 -8.04 -14.39
C SER A 178 10.20 -7.39 -14.66
N CYS A 179 11.06 -7.38 -13.65
CA CYS A 179 12.38 -6.78 -13.72
C CYS A 179 13.38 -7.66 -14.47
N PHE A 180 14.19 -7.05 -15.35
CA PHE A 180 15.39 -7.66 -15.90
C PHE A 180 16.60 -7.13 -15.13
N PHE A 181 17.22 -7.98 -14.32
CA PHE A 181 18.47 -7.64 -13.64
C PHE A 181 19.65 -7.77 -14.61
N LEU A 182 20.41 -6.67 -14.75
CA LEU A 182 21.67 -6.62 -15.50
C LEU A 182 22.81 -7.17 -14.63
N PRO A 183 24.01 -7.44 -15.16
CA PRO A 183 25.08 -8.11 -14.41
C PRO A 183 25.40 -7.48 -13.04
N ARG A 184 25.42 -6.14 -12.95
CA ARG A 184 25.65 -5.42 -11.69
C ARG A 184 24.49 -5.57 -10.70
N GLY A 185 23.25 -5.45 -11.17
CA GLY A 185 22.08 -5.66 -10.31
C GLY A 185 21.93 -7.11 -9.88
N ALA A 186 22.24 -8.07 -10.75
CA ALA A 186 22.26 -9.49 -10.41
C ALA A 186 23.33 -9.81 -9.34
N HIS A 187 24.48 -9.15 -9.38
CA HIS A 187 25.48 -9.27 -8.32
C HIS A 187 24.94 -8.81 -6.96
N VAL A 188 24.29 -7.64 -6.90
CA VAL A 188 23.64 -7.14 -5.67
C VAL A 188 22.57 -8.12 -5.19
N TYR A 189 21.68 -8.54 -6.10
CA TYR A 189 20.61 -9.49 -5.80
C TYR A 189 21.15 -10.80 -5.20
N ASN A 190 22.14 -11.42 -5.85
CA ASN A 190 22.71 -12.68 -5.39
C ASN A 190 23.46 -12.53 -4.06
N THR A 191 24.11 -11.39 -3.83
CA THR A 191 24.79 -11.10 -2.56
C THR A 191 23.78 -11.02 -1.41
N LEU A 192 22.64 -10.37 -1.62
CA LEU A 192 21.56 -10.31 -0.63
C LEU A 192 20.97 -11.70 -0.36
N VAL A 193 20.73 -12.50 -1.41
CA VAL A 193 20.23 -13.87 -1.24
C VAL A 193 21.22 -14.73 -0.45
N GLU A 194 22.53 -14.68 -0.75
CA GLU A 194 23.51 -15.47 0.00
C GLU A 194 23.67 -15.01 1.45
N PHE A 195 23.54 -13.71 1.71
CA PHE A 195 23.49 -13.19 3.07
C PHE A 195 22.33 -13.79 3.85
N ILE A 196 21.10 -13.73 3.31
CA ILE A 196 19.93 -14.32 3.96
C ILE A 196 20.05 -15.83 4.10
N ARG A 197 20.59 -16.55 3.10
CA ARG A 197 20.88 -17.99 3.21
C ARG A 197 21.82 -18.30 4.38
N THR A 198 22.83 -17.46 4.61
CA THR A 198 23.74 -17.63 5.74
C THR A 198 23.00 -17.49 7.06
N GLU A 199 22.13 -16.48 7.18
CA GLU A 199 21.31 -16.28 8.37
C GLU A 199 20.28 -17.40 8.59
N TYR A 200 19.69 -17.95 7.52
CA TYR A 200 18.82 -19.12 7.55
C TYR A 200 19.53 -20.35 8.09
N ARG A 201 20.73 -20.66 7.58
CA ARG A 201 21.52 -21.81 8.06
C ARG A 201 21.88 -21.66 9.54
N ALA A 202 22.27 -20.45 9.97
CA ALA A 202 22.59 -20.16 11.36
C ALA A 202 21.39 -20.35 12.32
N ARG A 203 20.16 -20.19 11.81
CA ARG A 203 18.90 -20.33 12.58
C ARG A 203 18.16 -21.63 12.33
N GLY A 204 18.79 -22.59 11.65
CA GLY A 204 18.21 -23.92 11.43
C GLY A 204 17.06 -23.97 10.45
N PHE A 205 16.95 -23.01 9.53
CA PHE A 205 16.05 -23.09 8.39
C PHE A 205 16.61 -24.06 7.35
N SER A 206 15.72 -24.85 6.75
CA SER A 206 16.02 -25.72 5.62
C SER A 206 15.48 -25.09 4.34
N GLU A 207 16.37 -24.74 3.41
CA GLU A 207 15.96 -24.22 2.10
C GLU A 207 15.31 -25.34 1.27
N VAL A 208 14.15 -25.05 0.72
CA VAL A 208 13.38 -25.94 -0.16
C VAL A 208 13.12 -25.27 -1.50
N VAL A 209 12.79 -26.07 -2.51
CA VAL A 209 12.42 -25.58 -3.84
C VAL A 209 11.06 -26.16 -4.20
N THR A 210 10.09 -25.28 -4.41
CA THR A 210 8.71 -25.68 -4.76
C THR A 210 8.36 -25.32 -6.21
N PRO A 211 7.40 -26.03 -6.84
CA PRO A 211 6.93 -25.71 -8.19
C PRO A 211 6.40 -24.28 -8.34
N ASN A 212 6.29 -23.80 -9.59
CA ASN A 212 5.69 -22.49 -9.89
C ASN A 212 4.25 -22.59 -10.39
N LEU A 213 3.85 -23.75 -10.93
CA LEU A 213 2.52 -23.99 -11.49
C LEU A 213 1.77 -25.00 -10.62
N PHE A 214 0.53 -24.67 -10.27
CA PHE A 214 -0.35 -25.52 -9.48
C PHE A 214 -1.76 -25.54 -10.07
N SER A 215 -2.49 -26.61 -9.74
CA SER A 215 -3.94 -26.66 -9.92
C SER A 215 -4.61 -25.59 -9.06
N PRO A 216 -5.60 -24.83 -9.58
CA PRO A 216 -6.37 -23.87 -8.80
C PRO A 216 -7.03 -24.44 -7.54
N GLN A 217 -7.30 -25.76 -7.52
CA GLN A 217 -7.81 -26.48 -6.36
C GLN A 217 -6.94 -26.30 -5.10
N LEU A 218 -5.63 -26.10 -5.25
CA LEU A 218 -4.74 -25.81 -4.12
C LEU A 218 -5.07 -24.47 -3.45
N TRP A 219 -5.45 -23.46 -4.25
CA TRP A 219 -5.83 -22.15 -3.72
C TRP A 219 -7.22 -22.18 -3.09
N GLU A 220 -8.12 -23.01 -3.61
CA GLU A 220 -9.43 -23.26 -3.02
C GLU A 220 -9.30 -23.95 -1.66
N LEU A 221 -8.47 -25.01 -1.59
CA LEU A 221 -8.16 -25.73 -0.36
C LEU A 221 -7.57 -24.80 0.70
N SER A 222 -6.56 -24.01 0.32
CA SER A 222 -5.91 -23.06 1.25
C SER A 222 -6.78 -21.85 1.61
N GLY A 223 -7.92 -21.62 0.94
CA GLY A 223 -8.79 -20.46 1.17
C GLY A 223 -8.35 -19.18 0.43
N HIS A 224 -7.22 -19.22 -0.28
CA HIS A 224 -6.72 -18.07 -1.02
C HIS A 224 -7.55 -17.73 -2.25
N TRP A 225 -8.27 -18.70 -2.84
CA TRP A 225 -9.10 -18.44 -4.02
C TRP A 225 -10.20 -17.41 -3.73
N GLN A 226 -10.85 -17.52 -2.57
CA GLN A 226 -11.97 -16.66 -2.16
C GLN A 226 -11.54 -15.21 -1.96
N HIS A 227 -10.32 -14.98 -1.50
CA HIS A 227 -9.82 -13.64 -1.15
C HIS A 227 -8.85 -13.05 -2.18
N TYR A 228 -8.20 -13.88 -3.00
CA TYR A 228 -7.05 -13.48 -3.80
C TYR A 228 -7.16 -13.83 -5.30
N SER A 229 -8.20 -14.54 -5.74
CA SER A 229 -8.34 -14.98 -7.14
C SER A 229 -8.18 -13.89 -8.21
N PRO A 230 -8.62 -12.62 -8.04
CA PRO A 230 -8.38 -11.58 -9.06
C PRO A 230 -6.89 -11.29 -9.30
N HIS A 231 -6.05 -11.62 -8.32
CA HIS A 231 -4.60 -11.38 -8.32
C HIS A 231 -3.79 -12.63 -8.67
N ILE A 232 -4.43 -13.74 -9.05
CA ILE A 232 -3.74 -14.97 -9.47
C ILE A 232 -3.68 -15.02 -11.00
N PHE A 233 -2.51 -15.34 -11.54
CA PHE A 233 -2.38 -15.60 -12.98
C PHE A 233 -2.83 -17.02 -13.30
N SER A 234 -3.84 -17.15 -14.14
CA SER A 234 -4.30 -18.43 -14.71
C SER A 234 -3.64 -18.69 -16.06
N VAL A 235 -3.19 -19.92 -16.27
CA VAL A 235 -2.57 -20.43 -17.48
C VAL A 235 -3.48 -21.52 -18.05
N PRO A 236 -4.21 -21.26 -19.14
CA PRO A 236 -5.00 -22.28 -19.81
C PRO A 236 -4.08 -23.43 -20.25
N ALA A 237 -4.37 -24.64 -19.78
CA ALA A 237 -3.69 -25.87 -20.19
C ALA A 237 -4.74 -26.97 -20.42
N THR A 238 -4.33 -28.07 -21.03
CA THR A 238 -5.21 -29.22 -21.33
C THR A 238 -4.69 -30.44 -20.56
N PRO A 239 -5.53 -31.16 -19.81
CA PRO A 239 -6.99 -31.03 -19.69
C PRO A 239 -7.48 -29.93 -18.74
N GLU A 240 -6.60 -29.35 -17.90
CA GLU A 240 -6.99 -28.44 -16.82
C GLU A 240 -6.26 -27.10 -16.89
N THR A 241 -6.90 -26.05 -16.37
CA THR A 241 -6.26 -24.74 -16.19
C THR A 241 -5.29 -24.82 -15.02
N LEU A 242 -4.05 -24.37 -15.23
CA LEU A 242 -3.06 -24.21 -14.17
C LEU A 242 -2.98 -22.75 -13.74
N SER A 243 -2.21 -22.47 -12.69
CA SER A 243 -2.03 -21.12 -12.17
C SER A 243 -0.64 -20.95 -11.61
N LEU A 244 -0.08 -19.74 -11.77
CA LEU A 244 1.19 -19.38 -11.16
C LEU A 244 0.99 -19.11 -9.67
N LYS A 245 1.89 -19.61 -8.82
CA LYS A 245 1.79 -19.38 -7.38
C LYS A 245 1.91 -17.89 -7.01
N PRO A 246 0.97 -17.33 -6.23
CA PRO A 246 1.06 -15.97 -5.70
C PRO A 246 1.83 -15.88 -4.36
N MET A 247 2.10 -17.04 -3.74
CA MET A 247 2.76 -17.24 -2.44
C MET A 247 3.26 -18.69 -2.30
N ASN A 248 4.17 -18.96 -1.36
CA ASN A 248 4.73 -20.31 -1.19
C ASN A 248 3.99 -21.17 -0.14
N CYS A 249 3.21 -20.55 0.74
CA CYS A 249 2.63 -21.17 1.93
C CYS A 249 1.90 -22.50 1.65
N PRO A 250 0.97 -22.58 0.67
CA PRO A 250 0.26 -23.82 0.35
C PRO A 250 1.19 -24.95 -0.10
N ALA A 251 2.28 -24.64 -0.80
CA ALA A 251 3.26 -25.65 -1.21
C ALA A 251 4.05 -26.19 -0.01
N HIS A 252 4.34 -25.34 1.00
CA HIS A 252 5.02 -25.77 2.22
C HIS A 252 4.12 -26.64 3.09
N CYS A 253 2.80 -26.39 3.11
CA CYS A 253 1.82 -27.31 3.73
C CYS A 253 1.84 -28.70 3.08
N LEU A 254 1.88 -28.77 1.74
CA LEU A 254 2.01 -30.05 1.03
C LEU A 254 3.34 -30.78 1.39
N MET A 255 4.44 -30.04 1.55
CA MET A 255 5.71 -30.61 1.98
C MET A 255 5.66 -31.13 3.42
N PHE A 256 4.97 -30.42 4.33
CA PHE A 256 4.74 -30.88 5.68
C PHE A 256 3.95 -32.21 5.66
N ALA A 257 2.82 -32.23 4.95
CA ALA A 257 1.88 -33.34 4.85
C ALA A 257 2.43 -34.57 4.10
N HIS A 258 3.51 -34.43 3.32
CA HIS A 258 4.05 -35.51 2.50
C HIS A 258 4.40 -36.79 3.29
N ARG A 259 4.74 -36.66 4.58
CA ARG A 259 4.97 -37.79 5.48
C ARG A 259 4.52 -37.48 6.91
N PRO A 260 4.26 -38.51 7.74
CA PRO A 260 4.05 -38.32 9.17
C PRO A 260 5.21 -37.57 9.82
N ARG A 261 4.87 -36.66 10.75
CA ARG A 261 5.82 -35.82 11.48
C ARG A 261 5.82 -36.19 12.95
N SER A 262 6.99 -36.34 13.55
CA SER A 262 7.07 -36.45 15.01
C SER A 262 7.08 -35.07 15.66
N TRP A 263 6.48 -34.92 16.84
CA TRP A 263 6.60 -33.70 17.66
C TRP A 263 8.05 -33.30 17.93
N ARG A 264 8.99 -34.27 17.91
CA ARG A 264 10.43 -34.04 18.08
C ARG A 264 11.09 -33.34 16.89
N GLU A 265 10.46 -33.34 15.73
CA GLU A 265 10.92 -32.62 14.54
C GLU A 265 10.52 -31.13 14.58
N LEU A 266 9.63 -30.74 15.49
CA LEU A 266 9.17 -29.36 15.63
C LEU A 266 10.09 -28.57 16.58
N PRO A 267 10.42 -27.31 16.26
CA PRO A 267 9.92 -26.52 15.13
C PRO A 267 10.58 -26.89 13.79
N LEU A 268 9.76 -27.15 12.76
CA LEU A 268 10.22 -27.37 11.39
C LEU A 268 10.21 -26.05 10.64
N ARG A 269 11.37 -25.61 10.15
CA ARG A 269 11.55 -24.32 9.48
C ARG A 269 11.91 -24.51 8.01
N LEU A 270 10.99 -24.19 7.10
CA LEU A 270 11.20 -24.28 5.65
C LEU A 270 11.39 -22.87 5.08
N ALA A 271 12.50 -22.64 4.38
CA ALA A 271 12.78 -21.38 3.68
C ALA A 271 12.72 -21.58 2.15
N ASP A 272 12.24 -20.59 1.40
CA ASP A 272 12.02 -20.73 -0.04
C ASP A 272 12.17 -19.38 -0.76
N PHE A 273 13.14 -19.31 -1.68
CA PHE A 273 13.31 -18.16 -2.59
C PHE A 273 12.51 -18.33 -3.89
N GLY A 274 11.39 -19.06 -3.83
CA GLY A 274 10.54 -19.41 -4.95
C GLY A 274 10.03 -18.18 -5.71
N VAL A 275 9.91 -18.32 -7.02
CA VAL A 275 9.42 -17.22 -7.87
C VAL A 275 7.90 -17.11 -7.75
N LEU A 276 7.44 -15.95 -7.33
CA LEU A 276 6.03 -15.64 -7.12
C LEU A 276 5.52 -14.70 -8.21
N HIS A 277 4.23 -14.86 -8.52
CA HIS A 277 3.54 -14.00 -9.46
C HIS A 277 2.21 -13.48 -8.92
N ARG A 278 2.00 -12.17 -8.99
CA ARG A 278 0.74 -11.51 -8.62
C ARG A 278 0.25 -10.65 -9.77
N ASN A 279 -1.01 -10.81 -10.16
CA ASN A 279 -1.66 -10.05 -11.22
C ASN A 279 -2.04 -8.64 -10.73
N GLU A 280 -1.00 -7.84 -10.49
CA GLU A 280 -1.13 -6.43 -10.12
C GLU A 280 -1.71 -5.62 -11.29
N PRO A 281 -2.64 -4.68 -11.03
CA PRO A 281 -3.16 -3.79 -12.05
C PRO A 281 -2.03 -3.00 -12.74
N PRO A 282 -2.04 -2.81 -14.07
CA PRO A 282 -0.94 -2.14 -14.77
C PRO A 282 -0.60 -0.74 -14.22
N GLY A 283 -1.61 0.01 -13.75
CA GLY A 283 -1.44 1.36 -13.21
C GLY A 283 -0.80 1.44 -11.82
N THR A 284 -0.64 0.32 -11.10
CA THR A 284 -0.03 0.30 -9.77
C THR A 284 1.46 -0.07 -9.78
N LEU A 285 1.98 -0.52 -10.92
CA LEU A 285 3.36 -0.97 -11.06
C LEU A 285 4.34 0.19 -10.91
N THR A 286 5.37 0.02 -10.07
CA THR A 286 6.36 1.08 -9.82
C THR A 286 7.74 0.49 -9.52
N GLY A 287 8.64 0.56 -10.52
CA GLY A 287 10.01 0.08 -10.42
C GLY A 287 10.10 -1.31 -9.76
N LEU A 288 11.05 -1.48 -8.83
CA LEU A 288 11.17 -2.69 -7.99
C LEU A 288 10.22 -2.74 -6.78
N THR A 289 9.50 -1.66 -6.45
CA THR A 289 8.65 -1.60 -5.24
C THR A 289 7.28 -2.25 -5.41
N ARG A 290 6.75 -2.30 -6.64
CA ARG A 290 5.50 -3.01 -6.95
C ARG A 290 5.59 -3.63 -8.33
N VAL A 291 5.65 -4.96 -8.34
CA VAL A 291 5.98 -5.80 -9.50
C VAL A 291 5.00 -6.97 -9.59
N ARG A 292 4.91 -7.57 -10.78
CA ARG A 292 4.11 -8.79 -11.01
C ARG A 292 4.89 -10.07 -10.74
N ARG A 293 6.21 -10.04 -10.92
CA ARG A 293 7.13 -11.15 -10.62
C ARG A 293 8.10 -10.71 -9.52
N PHE A 294 8.17 -11.48 -8.45
CA PHE A 294 9.06 -11.21 -7.32
C PHE A 294 9.50 -12.52 -6.67
N GLN A 295 10.49 -12.41 -5.80
CA GLN A 295 10.96 -13.49 -4.93
C GLN A 295 11.02 -12.87 -3.53
N GLN A 296 10.52 -13.60 -2.56
CA GLN A 296 10.65 -13.24 -1.16
C GLN A 296 11.72 -14.14 -0.55
N ASP A 297 12.38 -13.64 0.49
CA ASP A 297 13.00 -14.44 1.54
C ASP A 297 11.90 -15.07 2.40
N ASP A 298 11.07 -15.90 1.76
CA ASP A 298 9.90 -16.49 2.39
C ASP A 298 10.29 -17.68 3.26
N ALA A 299 9.61 -17.85 4.39
CA ALA A 299 9.80 -19.00 5.24
C ALA A 299 8.56 -19.31 6.06
N HIS A 300 8.31 -20.60 6.29
CA HIS A 300 7.22 -21.09 7.11
C HIS A 300 7.77 -21.95 8.24
N ILE A 301 7.40 -21.60 9.47
CA ILE A 301 7.76 -22.31 10.68
C ILE A 301 6.54 -23.07 11.15
N PHE A 302 6.61 -24.41 11.13
CA PHE A 302 5.61 -25.27 11.73
C PHE A 302 6.09 -25.60 13.15
N CYS A 303 5.35 -25.16 14.16
CA CYS A 303 5.70 -25.35 15.57
C CYS A 303 4.45 -25.65 16.40
N THR A 304 4.67 -26.13 17.62
CA THR A 304 3.56 -26.28 18.59
C THR A 304 3.19 -24.92 19.20
N LEU A 305 2.04 -24.83 19.86
CA LEU A 305 1.60 -23.60 20.53
C LEU A 305 2.55 -23.19 21.67
N GLU A 306 3.18 -24.16 22.34
CA GLU A 306 4.15 -23.91 23.41
C GLU A 306 5.48 -23.33 22.87
N GLN A 307 5.82 -23.63 21.61
CA GLN A 307 7.03 -23.12 20.95
C GLN A 307 6.83 -21.72 20.37
N LEU A 308 5.59 -21.26 20.25
CA LEU A 308 5.25 -20.09 19.45
C LEU A 308 5.96 -18.81 19.89
N GLU A 309 5.96 -18.49 21.19
CA GLU A 309 6.62 -17.29 21.73
C GLU A 309 8.12 -17.30 21.42
N SER A 310 8.79 -18.44 21.60
CA SER A 310 10.22 -18.57 21.31
C SER A 310 10.56 -18.41 19.82
N GLU A 311 9.67 -18.86 18.92
CA GLU A 311 9.86 -18.69 17.48
C GLU A 311 9.60 -17.24 17.03
N ILE A 312 8.64 -16.54 17.66
CA ILE A 312 8.42 -15.10 17.42
C ILE A 312 9.64 -14.30 17.87
N ASP A 313 10.16 -14.55 19.08
CA ASP A 313 11.34 -13.86 19.61
C ASP A 313 12.58 -14.09 18.74
N SER A 314 12.81 -15.34 18.31
CA SER A 314 13.89 -15.69 17.36
C SER A 314 13.72 -14.98 16.01
N SER A 315 12.49 -14.86 15.52
CA SER A 315 12.20 -14.15 14.26
C SER A 315 12.41 -12.64 14.38
N LEU A 316 12.06 -12.03 15.52
CA LEU A 316 12.32 -10.62 15.81
C LEU A 316 13.83 -10.33 15.90
N ASP A 317 14.61 -11.22 16.54
CA ASP A 317 16.07 -11.13 16.55
C ASP A 317 16.67 -11.25 15.14
N PHE A 318 16.14 -12.18 14.33
CA PHE A 318 16.58 -12.34 12.95
C PHE A 318 16.37 -11.05 12.14
N ILE A 319 15.17 -10.47 12.23
CA ILE A 319 14.84 -9.19 11.58
C ILE A 319 15.78 -8.07 12.05
N ARG A 320 16.03 -7.97 13.36
CA ARG A 320 16.97 -7.00 13.92
C ARG A 320 18.36 -7.14 13.32
N THR A 321 18.85 -8.38 13.22
CA THR A 321 20.18 -8.70 12.69
C THR A 321 20.29 -8.26 11.22
N VAL A 322 19.32 -8.64 10.38
CA VAL A 322 19.29 -8.28 8.97
C VAL A 322 19.25 -6.77 8.77
N TYR A 323 18.34 -6.06 9.44
CA TYR A 323 18.21 -4.62 9.26
C TYR A 323 19.39 -3.83 9.87
N ALA A 324 20.01 -4.32 10.94
CA ALA A 324 21.22 -3.71 11.47
C ALA A 324 22.37 -3.78 10.45
N VAL A 325 22.58 -4.92 9.80
CA VAL A 325 23.61 -5.09 8.75
C VAL A 325 23.34 -4.18 7.56
N LEU A 326 22.07 -4.06 7.14
CA LEU A 326 21.67 -3.20 6.02
C LEU A 326 21.58 -1.71 6.38
N GLY A 327 21.77 -1.35 7.66
CA GLY A 327 21.71 0.03 8.13
C GLY A 327 20.30 0.63 8.16
N PHE A 328 19.25 -0.19 8.23
CA PHE A 328 17.86 0.26 8.30
C PHE A 328 17.37 0.41 9.74
N SER A 329 16.76 1.57 10.02
CA SER A 329 15.84 1.70 11.14
C SER A 329 14.46 1.18 10.74
N PHE A 330 13.76 0.53 11.66
CA PHE A 330 12.41 0.01 11.41
C PHE A 330 11.44 0.40 12.53
N ARG A 331 10.15 0.40 12.20
CA ARG A 331 9.03 0.48 13.15
C ARG A 331 8.25 -0.82 13.11
N LEU A 332 7.74 -1.21 14.26
CA LEU A 332 6.91 -2.40 14.42
C LEU A 332 5.45 -1.96 14.52
N ALA A 333 4.56 -2.69 13.88
CA ALA A 333 3.13 -2.52 14.04
C ALA A 333 2.45 -3.87 14.29
N LEU A 334 1.65 -3.96 15.34
CA LEU A 334 0.82 -5.13 15.63
C LEU A 334 -0.51 -4.97 14.91
N ALA A 335 -0.75 -5.80 13.89
CA ALA A 335 -1.98 -5.80 13.12
C ALA A 335 -2.93 -6.89 13.64
N THR A 336 -4.08 -6.47 14.16
CA THR A 336 -5.06 -7.32 14.86
C THR A 336 -6.24 -7.73 13.97
N ARG A 337 -7.10 -8.59 14.50
CA ARG A 337 -8.23 -9.24 13.84
C ARG A 337 -9.09 -8.28 12.99
N PRO A 338 -9.24 -8.55 11.67
CA PRO A 338 -10.17 -7.81 10.81
C PRO A 338 -11.62 -8.26 11.03
N ASP A 339 -12.59 -7.50 10.51
CA ASP A 339 -14.03 -7.84 10.60
C ASP A 339 -14.38 -9.19 9.92
N GLY A 340 -13.66 -9.56 8.86
CA GLY A 340 -13.87 -10.78 8.07
C GLY A 340 -12.91 -11.93 8.39
N PHE A 341 -12.50 -12.09 9.64
CA PHE A 341 -11.55 -13.13 10.07
C PHE A 341 -12.13 -14.55 10.00
N LEU A 342 -11.24 -15.55 9.87
CA LEU A 342 -11.55 -16.97 9.95
C LEU A 342 -11.04 -17.58 11.26
N GLY A 343 -11.68 -18.66 11.70
CA GLY A 343 -11.31 -19.41 12.91
C GLY A 343 -12.01 -18.95 14.18
N ASP A 344 -11.59 -19.53 15.31
CA ASP A 344 -12.18 -19.28 16.63
C ASP A 344 -11.70 -17.95 17.25
N PRO A 345 -12.60 -17.08 17.75
CA PRO A 345 -12.23 -15.83 18.40
C PRO A 345 -11.27 -16.00 19.58
N GLY A 346 -11.40 -17.07 20.38
CA GLY A 346 -10.52 -17.31 21.53
C GLY A 346 -9.08 -17.64 21.11
N THR A 347 -8.89 -18.30 19.97
CA THR A 347 -7.55 -18.52 19.39
C THR A 347 -6.92 -17.22 18.92
N TRP A 348 -7.70 -16.33 18.32
CA TRP A 348 -7.26 -14.98 17.97
C TRP A 348 -6.83 -14.17 19.18
N ASP A 349 -7.65 -14.14 20.23
CA ASP A 349 -7.35 -13.37 21.44
C ASP A 349 -6.02 -13.84 22.08
N ARG A 350 -5.77 -15.16 22.11
CA ARG A 350 -4.48 -15.71 22.57
C ARG A 350 -3.31 -15.33 21.69
N ALA A 351 -3.48 -15.43 20.37
CA ALA A 351 -2.43 -15.13 19.41
C ALA A 351 -2.03 -13.64 19.44
N GLU A 352 -3.00 -12.74 19.54
CA GLU A 352 -2.77 -11.31 19.68
C GLU A 352 -2.02 -10.99 20.98
N GLN A 353 -2.44 -11.61 22.10
CA GLN A 353 -1.76 -11.45 23.38
C GLN A 353 -0.31 -11.95 23.35
N GLN A 354 -0.03 -13.07 22.69
CA GLN A 354 1.32 -13.61 22.55
C GLN A 354 2.22 -12.71 21.69
N LEU A 355 1.71 -12.19 20.57
CA LEU A 355 2.45 -11.22 19.75
C LEU A 355 2.72 -9.93 20.51
N GLU A 356 1.74 -9.42 21.26
CA GLU A 356 1.90 -8.23 22.09
C GLU A 356 2.96 -8.44 23.17
N GLN A 357 2.96 -9.60 23.84
CA GLN A 357 3.95 -9.91 24.86
C GLN A 357 5.37 -10.02 24.27
N SER A 358 5.51 -10.68 23.12
CA SER A 358 6.80 -10.79 22.40
C SER A 358 7.33 -9.40 22.01
N LEU A 359 6.46 -8.53 21.51
CA LEU A 359 6.81 -7.14 21.18
C LEU A 359 7.25 -6.33 22.41
N ARG A 360 6.58 -6.51 23.56
CA ARG A 360 6.96 -5.88 24.83
C ARG A 360 8.34 -6.37 25.29
N ASN A 361 8.58 -7.68 25.22
CA ASN A 361 9.87 -8.29 25.60
C ASN A 361 11.01 -7.84 24.68
N PHE A 362 10.73 -7.65 23.39
CA PHE A 362 11.70 -7.18 22.41
C PHE A 362 12.20 -5.74 22.68
N GLY A 363 11.41 -4.94 23.42
CA GLY A 363 11.85 -3.66 23.97
C GLY A 363 11.96 -2.51 22.95
N GLN A 364 11.43 -2.67 21.74
CA GLN A 364 11.36 -1.62 20.72
C GLN A 364 9.96 -0.98 20.68
N PRO A 365 9.85 0.32 20.34
CA PRO A 365 8.55 0.96 20.16
C PRO A 365 7.75 0.29 19.04
N TRP A 366 6.46 0.08 19.30
CA TRP A 366 5.52 -0.49 18.34
C TRP A 366 4.17 0.24 18.40
N GLU A 367 3.42 0.18 17.30
CA GLU A 367 2.11 0.80 17.14
C GLU A 367 1.04 -0.28 16.95
N LEU A 368 -0.19 -0.05 17.40
CA LEU A 368 -1.32 -0.93 17.11
C LEU A 368 -1.96 -0.53 15.77
N SER A 369 -2.26 -1.49 14.91
CA SER A 369 -3.00 -1.31 13.65
C SER A 369 -4.29 -2.15 13.69
N PRO A 370 -5.37 -1.63 14.33
CA PRO A 370 -6.59 -2.39 14.53
C PRO A 370 -7.25 -2.79 13.21
N GLY A 371 -7.53 -4.09 13.03
CA GLY A 371 -8.23 -4.61 11.86
C GLY A 371 -7.37 -4.82 10.60
N ASP A 372 -6.05 -4.59 10.69
CA ASP A 372 -5.12 -4.74 9.55
C ASP A 372 -4.49 -6.16 9.46
N GLY A 373 -4.88 -7.08 10.34
CA GLY A 373 -4.45 -8.49 10.31
C GLY A 373 -4.91 -9.21 9.03
N ALA A 374 -4.26 -10.33 8.67
CA ALA A 374 -4.78 -11.14 7.56
C ALA A 374 -6.01 -11.93 8.02
N PHE A 375 -6.78 -12.46 7.06
CA PHE A 375 -7.98 -13.23 7.40
C PHE A 375 -7.72 -14.51 8.21
N TYR A 376 -6.48 -15.02 8.23
CA TYR A 376 -6.08 -16.26 8.89
C TYR A 376 -5.26 -16.09 10.18
N GLY A 377 -4.90 -14.85 10.56
CA GLY A 377 -4.23 -14.59 11.83
C GLY A 377 -3.60 -13.20 11.96
N PRO A 378 -3.24 -12.81 13.19
CA PRO A 378 -2.59 -11.54 13.47
C PRO A 378 -1.13 -11.56 12.98
N LYS A 379 -0.55 -10.38 12.79
CA LYS A 379 0.82 -10.24 12.28
C LYS A 379 1.54 -9.04 12.89
N ILE A 380 2.85 -9.13 12.92
CA ILE A 380 3.76 -8.01 13.18
C ILE A 380 4.25 -7.52 11.83
N ASP A 381 3.88 -6.31 11.46
CA ASP A 381 4.37 -5.62 10.27
C ASP A 381 5.63 -4.84 10.61
N ILE A 382 6.69 -5.02 9.81
CA ILE A 382 7.96 -4.31 9.98
C ILE A 382 8.11 -3.29 8.87
N ARG A 383 7.96 -2.02 9.25
CA ARG A 383 7.96 -0.87 8.35
C ARG A 383 9.34 -0.22 8.34
N ILE A 384 10.01 -0.25 7.20
CA ILE A 384 11.27 0.46 6.98
C ILE A 384 11.01 1.79 6.29
N ARG A 385 11.96 2.70 6.40
CA ARG A 385 11.92 4.00 5.72
C ARG A 385 12.83 3.99 4.50
N ASP A 386 12.32 4.36 3.34
CA ASP A 386 13.13 4.51 2.14
C ASP A 386 13.95 5.81 2.13
N ALA A 387 14.80 5.96 1.12
CA ALA A 387 15.66 7.14 0.94
C ALA A 387 14.88 8.46 0.75
N LEU A 388 13.56 8.37 0.48
CA LEU A 388 12.67 9.51 0.27
C LEU A 388 11.82 9.80 1.52
N GLY A 389 12.01 9.05 2.60
CA GLY A 389 11.26 9.22 3.84
C GLY A 389 9.94 8.47 3.90
N ARG A 390 9.59 7.69 2.87
CA ARG A 390 8.33 6.93 2.84
C ARG A 390 8.48 5.64 3.61
N HIS A 391 7.42 5.26 4.32
CA HIS A 391 7.38 3.99 5.03
C HIS A 391 6.86 2.87 4.12
N HIS A 392 7.58 1.76 4.09
CA HIS A 392 7.18 0.54 3.37
C HIS A 392 7.20 -0.63 4.34
N GLN A 393 6.15 -1.45 4.32
CA GLN A 393 6.19 -2.76 4.94
C GLN A 393 7.16 -3.65 4.15
N CYS A 394 8.23 -4.09 4.79
CA CYS A 394 9.26 -4.91 4.16
C CYS A 394 9.37 -6.29 4.82
N GLY A 395 9.32 -6.35 6.15
CA GLY A 395 9.27 -7.61 6.89
C GLY A 395 7.88 -7.88 7.44
N THR A 396 7.55 -9.14 7.69
CA THR A 396 6.31 -9.53 8.37
C THR A 396 6.53 -10.83 9.14
N ILE A 397 6.10 -10.88 10.40
CA ILE A 397 5.93 -12.13 11.14
C ILE A 397 4.45 -12.37 11.25
N GLN A 398 3.96 -13.48 10.71
CA GLN A 398 2.54 -13.74 10.61
C GLN A 398 2.19 -15.08 11.24
N LEU A 399 1.15 -15.07 12.08
CA LEU A 399 0.57 -16.28 12.64
C LEU A 399 -0.52 -16.79 11.71
N ASP A 400 -0.55 -18.11 11.50
CA ASP A 400 -1.58 -18.77 10.71
C ASP A 400 -2.05 -20.05 11.42
N PHE A 401 -3.29 -20.02 11.89
CA PHE A 401 -3.94 -21.15 12.53
C PHE A 401 -4.93 -21.87 11.58
N GLN A 402 -5.16 -21.33 10.39
CA GLN A 402 -6.20 -21.80 9.47
C GLN A 402 -5.65 -22.71 8.38
N MET A 403 -4.46 -22.43 7.85
CA MET A 403 -3.82 -23.33 6.88
C MET A 403 -3.56 -24.72 7.46
N PRO A 404 -3.02 -24.88 8.69
CA PRO A 404 -2.85 -26.21 9.27
C PRO A 404 -4.16 -27.00 9.34
N GLU A 405 -5.27 -26.38 9.76
CA GLU A 405 -6.59 -27.02 9.80
C GLU A 405 -7.10 -27.39 8.40
N ARG A 406 -7.00 -26.47 7.43
CA ARG A 406 -7.47 -26.68 6.05
C ARG A 406 -6.73 -27.78 5.30
N PHE A 407 -5.45 -27.97 5.62
CA PHE A 407 -4.62 -29.03 5.03
C PHE A 407 -4.58 -30.30 5.89
N GLU A 408 -5.33 -30.35 7.00
CA GLU A 408 -5.35 -31.47 7.94
C GLU A 408 -3.92 -31.85 8.38
N LEU A 409 -3.11 -30.84 8.71
CA LEU A 409 -1.72 -31.04 9.11
C LEU A 409 -1.66 -31.57 10.54
N GLU A 410 -1.01 -32.71 10.71
CA GLU A 410 -0.88 -33.38 12.01
C GLU A 410 0.57 -33.79 12.29
N TYR A 411 0.89 -33.90 13.58
CA TYR A 411 2.13 -34.46 14.09
C TYR A 411 1.84 -35.42 15.25
N ALA A 412 2.74 -36.37 15.52
CA ALA A 412 2.58 -37.45 16.51
C ALA A 412 3.75 -37.57 17.49
#